data_AF-A0A9D0BFC9-F1
#
_entry.id   AF-A0A9D0BFC9-F1
#
_cell.length_a   1.000
_cell.length_b   1.000
_cell.length_c   1.000
_cell.angle_alpha   90.00
_cell.angle_beta   90.00
_cell.angle_gamma   90.00
#
_symmetry.space_group_name_H-M   'P 1'
#
loop_
_entity.id
_entity.type
_entity.pdbx_description
1 polymer ?
#
loop_
_entity_poly.entity_id
_entity_poly.type
_entity_poly.pdbx_seq_one_letter_code
_entity_poly.pdbx_strand_id
1 'polypeptide(L)' 'MSGESITLNPRQHDKLGVVHCGVTRDGFIAVGGQPKNIADGEEILFEHVGIKATRKGSEYTFSKVA' A
#
# COMPACT_ATOMS: atom_id res chain seq x y z
N MET A 1 -8.62 18.81 1.66
CA MET A 1 -7.46 18.24 2.39
C MET A 1 -6.77 17.30 1.43
N SER A 2 -5.53 17.59 1.04
CA SER A 2 -4.74 16.76 0.12
C SER A 2 -4.44 15.43 0.79
N GLY A 3 -5.18 14.38 0.43
CA GLY A 3 -4.94 13.03 0.92
C GLY A 3 -3.51 12.61 0.56
N GLU A 4 -2.70 12.32 1.58
CA GLU A 4 -1.33 11.86 1.37
C GLU A 4 -1.40 10.45 0.74
N SER A 5 -0.75 10.28 -0.40
CA SER A 5 -0.62 8.99 -1.06
C SER A 5 0.77 8.81 -1.67
N ILE A 6 1.19 7.55 -1.79
CA ILE A 6 2.42 7.14 -2.47
C ILE A 6 2.10 6.00 -3.44
N THR A 7 2.82 5.94 -4.56
CA THR A 7 2.73 4.83 -5.51
C THR A 7 4.08 4.13 -5.57
N LEU A 8 4.06 2.80 -5.47
CA LEU A 8 5.24 1.95 -5.52
C LEU A 8 5.08 0.89 -6.61
N ASN A 9 6.21 0.47 -7.17
CA ASN A 9 6.34 -0.71 -8.00
C ASN A 9 6.93 -1.88 -7.19
N PRO A 10 6.92 -3.11 -7.73
CA PRO A 10 7.56 -4.24 -7.06
C PRO A 10 9.02 -3.97 -6.67
N ARG A 11 9.41 -4.51 -5.51
CA ARG A 11 10.73 -4.36 -4.88
C ARG A 11 11.03 -2.95 -4.39
N GLN A 12 10.00 -2.12 -4.23
CA GLN A 12 10.13 -0.79 -3.64
C GLN A 12 9.42 -0.71 -2.29
N HIS A 13 9.89 0.21 -1.47
CA HIS A 13 9.27 0.57 -0.21
C HIS A 13 9.42 2.07 0.03
N ASP A 14 8.47 2.64 0.74
CA ASP A 14 8.53 4.02 1.22
C ASP A 14 7.68 4.17 2.50
N LYS A 15 7.60 5.39 3.03
CA LYS A 15 6.78 5.72 4.18
C LYS A 15 5.65 6.65 3.79
N LEU A 16 4.46 6.35 4.29
CA LEU A 16 3.33 7.28 4.26
C LEU A 16 3.17 7.88 5.67
N GLY A 17 3.66 9.10 5.86
CA GLY A 17 3.94 9.64 7.19
C GLY A 17 4.94 8.77 7.98
N VAL A 18 4.46 8.12 9.05
CA VAL A 18 5.28 7.24 9.91
C VAL A 18 5.14 5.75 9.58
N VAL A 19 4.20 5.38 8.71
CA VAL A 19 3.89 3.98 8.42
C VAL A 19 4.70 3.50 7.22
N HIS A 20 5.38 2.36 7.38
CA HIS A 20 6.09 1.71 6.28
C HIS A 20 5.12 1.02 5.33
N CYS A 21 5.26 1.29 4.04
CA CYS A 21 4.56 0.64 2.94
C CYS A 21 5.59 0.02 2.00
N GLY A 22 5.38 -1.23 1.58
CA GLY A 22 6.28 -1.90 0.68
C GLY A 22 5.58 -2.90 -0.23
N VAL A 23 6.14 -3.06 -1.42
CA VAL A 23 5.76 -4.07 -2.39
C VAL A 23 6.94 -5.01 -2.54
N THR A 24 6.90 -6.19 -1.93
CA THR A 24 8.05 -7.12 -1.97
C THR A 24 8.20 -7.77 -3.34
N ARG A 25 7.07 -8.16 -3.94
CA ARG A 25 6.96 -8.76 -5.27
C ARG A 25 5.55 -8.53 -5.82
N ASP A 26 5.32 -8.86 -7.08
CA ASP A 26 3.98 -8.74 -7.65
C ASP A 26 2.94 -9.52 -6.84
N GLY A 27 1.84 -8.83 -6.53
CA GLY A 27 0.72 -9.31 -5.74
C GLY A 27 0.98 -9.46 -4.25
N PHE A 28 2.11 -8.97 -3.72
CA PHE A 28 2.44 -9.09 -2.31
C PHE A 28 2.94 -7.76 -1.74
N ILE A 29 2.22 -7.26 -0.73
CA ILE A 29 2.50 -5.99 -0.07
C ILE A 29 2.68 -6.18 1.44
N ALA A 30 3.40 -5.27 2.08
CA ALA A 30 3.50 -5.16 3.53
C ALA A 30 3.26 -3.72 3.96
N VAL A 31 2.32 -3.51 4.88
CA VAL A 31 1.94 -2.19 5.40
C VAL A 31 1.94 -2.24 6.91
N GLY A 32 2.70 -1.36 7.56
CA GLY A 32 2.79 -1.32 9.03
C GLY A 32 3.31 -2.62 9.67
N GLY A 33 4.05 -3.44 8.92
CA GLY A 33 4.50 -4.76 9.35
C GLY A 33 3.49 -5.89 9.12
N GLN A 34 2.30 -5.60 8.58
CA GLN A 34 1.31 -6.61 8.19
C GLN A 34 1.45 -6.97 6.69
N PRO A 35 1.93 -8.18 6.34
CA PRO A 35 1.95 -8.64 4.96
C PRO A 35 0.58 -9.13 4.50
N LYS A 36 0.23 -8.87 3.23
CA LYS A 36 -0.97 -9.39 2.56
C LYS A 36 -0.71 -9.63 1.06
N ASN A 37 -1.44 -10.59 0.49
CA ASN A 37 -1.56 -10.70 -0.96
C ASN A 37 -2.63 -9.71 -1.45
N ILE A 38 -2.46 -9.18 -2.67
CA ILE A 38 -3.41 -8.29 -3.34
C ILE A 38 -3.47 -8.62 -4.84
N ALA A 39 -4.65 -8.95 -5.32
CA ALA A 39 -4.92 -9.23 -6.73
C ALA A 39 -4.95 -7.93 -7.55
N ASP A 40 -4.82 -8.05 -8.87
CA ASP A 40 -4.95 -6.90 -9.75
C ASP A 40 -6.39 -6.34 -9.71
N GLY A 41 -6.53 -5.02 -9.63
CA GLY A 41 -7.80 -4.33 -9.43
C GLY A 41 -8.36 -4.40 -8.02
N GLU A 42 -7.70 -5.10 -7.09
CA GLU A 42 -8.15 -5.22 -5.70
C GLU A 42 -7.74 -4.00 -4.85
N GLU A 43 -8.54 -3.75 -3.82
CA GLU A 43 -8.29 -2.75 -2.78
C GLU A 43 -8.40 -3.40 -1.39
N ILE A 44 -7.44 -3.09 -0.52
CA ILE A 44 -7.36 -3.64 0.84
C ILE A 44 -7.18 -2.50 1.84
N LEU A 45 -8.00 -2.52 2.90
CA LEU A 45 -7.86 -1.66 4.06
C LEU A 45 -7.01 -2.32 5.16
N PHE A 46 -6.06 -1.57 5.70
CA PHE A 46 -5.29 -1.88 6.89
C PHE A 46 -5.78 -0.98 8.04
N GLU A 47 -6.88 -1.41 8.67
CA GLU A 47 -7.60 -0.62 9.68
C GLU A 47 -6.72 -0.17 10.85
N HIS A 48 -5.82 -1.04 11.31
CA HIS A 48 -4.92 -0.77 12.45
C HIS A 48 -3.96 0.42 12.24
N VAL A 49 -3.71 0.82 10.99
CA VAL A 49 -2.85 1.96 10.62
C VAL A 49 -3.56 2.99 9.75
N GLY A 50 -4.85 2.80 9.46
CA GLY A 50 -5.63 3.72 8.61
C GLY A 50 -5.08 3.88 7.20
N ILE A 51 -4.50 2.82 6.61
CA ILE A 51 -3.97 2.85 5.24
C ILE A 51 -4.80 1.96 4.32
N LYS A 52 -5.11 2.48 3.15
CA LYS A 52 -5.74 1.77 2.05
C LYS A 52 -4.73 1.54 0.94
N ALA A 53 -4.61 0.30 0.48
CA ALA A 53 -3.76 -0.11 -0.62
C ALA A 53 -4.60 -0.57 -1.82
N THR A 54 -4.27 -0.09 -3.01
CA THR A 54 -4.94 -0.47 -4.27
C THR A 54 -3.89 -0.93 -5.27
N ARG A 55 -4.17 -1.99 -6.03
CA ARG A 55 -3.30 -2.46 -7.11
C ARG A 55 -3.90 -2.22 -8.49
N LYS A 56 -3.09 -1.73 -9.43
CA LYS A 56 -3.39 -1.64 -10.87
C LYS A 56 -2.20 -2.11 -11.69
N GLY A 57 -2.26 -3.32 -12.24
CA GLY A 57 -1.17 -4.00 -12.91
C GLY A 57 0.06 -4.19 -12.00
N SER A 58 1.11 -3.42 -12.28
CA SER A 58 2.37 -3.38 -11.52
C SER A 58 2.55 -2.11 -10.68
N GLU A 59 1.48 -1.32 -10.51
CA GLU A 59 1.47 -0.13 -9.66
C GLU A 59 0.60 -0.37 -8.41
N TYR A 60 1.13 0.07 -7.26
CA TYR A 60 0.49 -0.10 -5.96
C TYR A 60 0.39 1.26 -5.29
N THR A 61 -0.82 1.74 -5.06
CA THR A 61 -1.06 3.03 -4.40
C THR A 61 -1.45 2.80 -2.95
N PHE A 62 -0.75 3.48 -2.04
CA PHE A 62 -1.06 3.50 -0.61
C PHE A 62 -1.56 4.89 -0.26
N SER A 63 -2.66 4.98 0.48
CA SER A 63 -3.30 6.25 0.84
C SER A 63 -3.81 6.22 2.28
N LYS A 64 -3.72 7.36 2.98
CA LYS A 64 -4.35 7.49 4.31
C LYS A 64 -5.86 7.59 4.16
N VAL A 65 -6.58 6.86 4.99
CA VAL A 65 -8.03 6.99 5.15
C VAL A 65 -8.25 8.05 6.23
N ALA A 66 -8.85 9.17 5.85
CA ALA A 66 -9.13 10.30 6.74
C ALA A 66 -10.20 9.95 7.78
#